data_AF-A0AA39UEG0-F1
#
_entry.id   AF-A0AA39UEG0-F1
#
_cell.length_a   1.000
_cell.length_b   1.000
_cell.length_c   1.000
_cell.angle_alpha   90.00
_cell.angle_beta   90.00
_cell.angle_gamma   90.00
#
_symmetry.space_group_name_H-M   'P 1'
#
loop_
_entity.id
_entity.type
_entity.pdbx_description
1 polymer ?
#
loop_
_entity_poly.entity_id
_entity_poly.type
_entity_poly.pdbx_seq_one_letter_code
_entity_poly.pdbx_strand_id
1 'polypeptide(L)'
;MPSPRILEDQRSSTQKPQISKLWKALLRKKSRKRFGLKAPTHQQPPKGNDPLNYEEKYPEDAYCEEMGPNARFFRTYVDQRAIHDTNMVEEAKDGVDMLLVFAGLFSAVVTTFVAQTSQSLQADYTEMSANLLFEMINIQRAIASGASVDTVPPSPLNPNITFIASTNSVWVNGLWFTSLALSLTTALISVLVKQWLHHYMDLPSGTARERSLLQQFRFAGLQKWRVHIIIGLLPVLMHTALALFFVGLVIFLGPLRDSIAWAVGVITVVAYVAYLTAHVLPLFFPQCPYRTSLCDLLHVLYSRGMQYTVNPLRRHFCRSEMNIDITPTGSKVVIG
;
A
#
# COMPACT_ATOMS: atom_id res chain seq x y z
N MET A 1 -15.43 -65.33 14.26
CA MET A 1 -16.01 -64.07 14.79
C MET A 1 -15.86 -64.09 16.30
N PRO A 2 -15.56 -62.98 17.00
CA PRO A 2 -15.85 -61.58 16.64
C PRO A 2 -14.63 -60.69 16.36
N SER A 3 -14.94 -59.46 15.96
CA SER A 3 -14.12 -58.43 15.29
C SER A 3 -13.56 -57.38 16.27
N PRO A 4 -12.36 -56.81 16.04
CA PRO A 4 -11.83 -55.70 16.84
C PRO A 4 -12.36 -54.37 16.28
N ARG A 5 -13.51 -53.88 16.76
CA ARG A 5 -14.11 -52.64 16.24
C ARG A 5 -14.73 -51.71 17.28
N ILE A 6 -14.28 -51.71 18.54
CA ILE A 6 -14.96 -50.94 19.61
C ILE A 6 -14.06 -49.93 20.37
N LEU A 7 -12.74 -49.87 20.16
CA LEU A 7 -11.90 -48.93 20.95
C LEU A 7 -11.58 -47.57 20.28
N GLU A 8 -11.90 -47.38 18.99
CA GLU A 8 -11.56 -46.12 18.29
C GLU A 8 -12.63 -45.02 18.39
N ASP A 9 -13.87 -45.34 18.79
CA ASP A 9 -15.02 -44.42 18.56
C ASP A 9 -15.38 -43.51 19.76
N GLN A 10 -14.69 -43.63 20.90
CA GLN A 10 -15.01 -42.84 22.11
C GLN A 10 -14.06 -41.65 22.36
N ARG A 11 -13.03 -41.44 21.53
CA ARG A 11 -12.07 -40.32 21.70
C ARG A 11 -12.28 -39.16 20.72
N SER A 12 -13.12 -39.32 19.68
CA SER A 12 -13.28 -38.30 18.62
C SER A 12 -14.45 -37.31 18.84
N SER A 13 -15.43 -37.65 19.70
CA SER A 13 -16.70 -36.92 19.82
C SER A 13 -16.75 -35.89 20.96
N THR A 14 -15.88 -35.98 21.96
CA THR A 14 -15.94 -35.13 23.17
C THR A 14 -15.12 -33.84 23.09
N GLN A 15 -14.16 -33.72 22.16
CA GLN A 15 -13.26 -32.55 22.09
C GLN A 15 -13.64 -31.53 20.99
N LYS A 16 -14.27 -31.98 19.89
CA LYS A 16 -14.82 -31.11 18.83
C LYS A 16 -15.89 -30.10 19.28
N PRO A 17 -16.83 -30.41 20.21
CA PRO A 17 -17.86 -29.45 20.62
C PRO A 17 -17.32 -28.33 21.52
N GLN A 18 -16.18 -28.51 22.20
CA GLN A 18 -15.56 -27.47 23.04
C GLN A 18 -14.78 -26.44 22.22
N ILE A 19 -13.99 -26.90 21.25
CA ILE A 19 -13.21 -26.01 20.37
C ILE A 19 -14.15 -25.16 19.50
N SER A 20 -15.21 -25.75 18.94
CA SER A 20 -16.19 -24.97 18.15
C SER A 20 -16.97 -23.93 18.97
N LYS A 21 -17.20 -24.18 20.26
CA LYS A 21 -17.82 -23.21 21.19
C LYS A 21 -16.84 -22.10 21.57
N LEU A 22 -15.56 -22.42 21.81
CA LEU A 22 -14.50 -21.44 22.05
C LEU A 22 -14.26 -20.54 20.84
N TRP A 23 -14.23 -21.11 19.63
CA TRP A 23 -14.14 -20.34 18.38
C TRP A 23 -15.37 -19.43 18.17
N LYS A 24 -16.58 -19.93 18.43
CA LYS A 24 -17.81 -19.10 18.36
C LYS A 24 -17.89 -18.02 19.45
N ALA A 25 -17.31 -18.26 20.61
CA ALA A 25 -17.26 -17.30 21.71
C ALA A 25 -16.22 -16.18 21.45
N LEU A 26 -15.06 -16.53 20.88
CA LEU A 26 -14.04 -15.59 20.44
C LEU A 26 -14.52 -14.73 19.25
N LEU A 27 -15.25 -15.33 18.31
CA LEU A 27 -15.87 -14.62 17.18
C LEU A 27 -17.10 -13.77 17.56
N ARG A 28 -17.64 -13.90 18.78
CA ARG A 28 -18.86 -13.18 19.22
C ARG A 28 -18.64 -11.75 19.70
N LYS A 29 -17.41 -11.23 19.65
CA LYS A 29 -17.12 -9.83 19.99
C LYS A 29 -17.19 -8.87 18.79
N LYS A 30 -18.19 -9.03 17.91
CA LYS A 30 -18.51 -7.98 16.91
C LYS A 30 -19.47 -6.96 17.52
N SER A 31 -18.90 -5.93 18.13
CA SER A 31 -19.67 -4.77 18.60
C SER A 31 -20.31 -4.05 17.41
N ARG A 32 -21.64 -4.15 17.25
CA ARG A 32 -22.41 -3.24 16.40
C ARG A 32 -22.23 -1.80 16.92
N LYS A 33 -21.49 -0.98 16.17
CA LYS A 33 -21.40 0.47 16.39
C LYS A 33 -22.55 1.14 15.63
N ARG A 34 -23.43 1.83 16.35
CA ARG A 34 -24.22 2.95 15.84
C ARG A 34 -23.99 4.12 16.80
N PHE A 35 -23.58 5.26 16.24
CA PHE A 35 -23.46 6.57 16.90
C PHE A 35 -22.67 6.63 18.22
N GLY A 36 -21.36 6.40 18.11
CA GLY A 36 -20.36 7.33 18.67
C GLY A 36 -20.10 7.42 20.17
N LEU A 37 -20.95 6.94 21.09
CA LEU A 37 -20.68 7.06 22.53
C LEU A 37 -21.11 5.80 23.30
N LYS A 38 -20.19 5.22 24.08
CA LYS A 38 -20.51 4.30 25.18
C LYS A 38 -19.83 4.80 26.45
N ALA A 39 -20.62 5.01 27.49
CA ALA A 39 -20.16 5.24 28.85
C ALA A 39 -19.34 4.04 29.38
N PRO A 40 -18.39 4.25 30.31
CA PRO A 40 -17.56 3.19 30.84
C PRO A 40 -18.40 2.30 31.77
N THR A 41 -18.95 1.22 31.25
CA THR A 41 -19.46 0.14 32.09
C THR A 41 -18.26 -0.63 32.64
N HIS A 42 -17.92 -0.39 33.91
CA HIS A 42 -17.03 -1.24 34.68
C HIS A 42 -17.70 -2.61 34.90
N GLN A 43 -17.56 -3.51 33.93
CA GLN A 43 -17.80 -4.93 34.16
C GLN A 43 -16.49 -5.52 34.66
N GLN A 44 -16.37 -5.69 35.98
CA GLN A 44 -15.36 -6.57 36.54
C GLN A 44 -15.61 -7.99 35.99
N PRO A 45 -14.60 -8.65 35.40
CA PRO A 45 -14.74 -10.05 35.02
C PRO A 45 -14.95 -10.88 36.30
N PRO A 46 -15.80 -11.92 36.27
CA PRO A 46 -15.94 -12.84 37.40
C PRO A 46 -14.56 -13.45 37.71
N LYS A 47 -14.15 -13.35 38.98
CA LYS A 47 -12.93 -13.98 39.52
C LYS A 47 -12.98 -15.49 39.18
N GLY A 48 -12.06 -15.94 38.34
CA GLY A 48 -11.91 -17.35 37.95
C GLY A 48 -12.08 -17.67 36.46
N ASN A 49 -12.20 -16.68 35.57
CA ASN A 49 -12.24 -16.93 34.12
C ASN A 49 -11.43 -15.87 33.35
N ASP A 50 -10.17 -15.65 33.74
CA ASP A 50 -9.25 -14.92 32.86
C ASP A 50 -8.73 -15.88 31.78
N PRO A 51 -9.11 -15.73 30.50
CA PRO A 51 -8.65 -16.61 29.43
C PRO A 51 -7.13 -16.56 29.19
N LEU A 52 -6.44 -15.58 29.80
CA LEU A 52 -4.98 -15.41 29.78
C LEU A 52 -4.29 -15.97 31.03
N ASN A 53 -5.02 -16.55 31.98
CA ASN A 53 -4.43 -17.24 33.13
C ASN A 53 -3.87 -18.60 32.72
N TYR A 54 -2.62 -18.62 32.25
CA TYR A 54 -1.96 -19.83 31.77
C TYR A 54 -1.57 -20.82 32.88
N GLU A 55 -1.47 -20.37 34.13
CA GLU A 55 -1.20 -21.23 35.30
C GLU A 55 -2.39 -22.16 35.61
N GLU A 56 -3.61 -21.65 35.46
CA GLU A 56 -4.83 -22.43 35.64
C GLU A 56 -5.14 -23.28 34.40
N LYS A 57 -4.83 -22.76 33.21
CA LYS A 57 -5.11 -23.43 31.93
C LYS A 57 -4.18 -24.61 31.63
N TYR A 58 -2.93 -24.55 32.06
CA TYR A 58 -1.94 -25.61 31.88
C TYR A 58 -1.26 -25.88 33.23
N PRO A 59 -1.48 -27.05 33.85
CA PRO A 59 -0.81 -27.41 35.11
C PRO A 59 0.70 -27.53 34.91
N GLU A 60 1.46 -27.45 36.01
CA GLU A 60 2.91 -27.68 36.00
C GLU A 60 3.25 -29.07 35.43
N ASP A 61 4.29 -29.11 34.61
CA ASP A 61 4.77 -30.37 34.06
C ASP A 61 5.49 -31.17 35.15
N ALA A 62 5.63 -32.48 34.94
CA ALA A 62 6.41 -33.30 35.86
C ALA A 62 7.88 -32.86 35.84
N TYR A 63 8.58 -33.06 36.96
CA TYR A 63 10.02 -32.78 37.03
C TYR A 63 10.77 -33.53 35.91
N CYS A 64 11.58 -32.79 35.14
CA CYS A 64 12.26 -33.22 33.91
C CYS A 64 11.42 -33.33 32.62
N GLU A 65 10.11 -33.06 32.63
CA GLU A 65 9.23 -33.07 31.44
C GLU A 65 8.99 -31.67 30.83
N GLU A 66 9.58 -30.62 31.42
CA GLU A 66 9.43 -29.20 31.05
C GLU A 66 9.85 -28.85 29.60
N MET A 67 10.62 -29.72 28.92
CA MET A 67 10.97 -29.58 27.50
C MET A 67 10.33 -30.66 26.60
N GLY A 68 9.41 -31.44 27.15
CA GLY A 68 8.69 -32.47 26.42
C GLY A 68 7.93 -31.91 25.20
N PRO A 69 7.52 -32.77 24.24
CA PRO A 69 6.82 -32.35 23.03
C PRO A 69 5.54 -31.55 23.29
N ASN A 70 4.95 -31.73 24.47
CA ASN A 70 3.73 -31.06 24.91
C ASN A 70 3.90 -30.30 26.23
N ALA A 71 5.12 -29.89 26.56
CA ALA A 71 5.38 -29.10 27.76
C ALA A 71 4.51 -27.83 27.80
N ARG A 72 4.14 -27.43 29.01
CA ARG A 72 3.38 -26.23 29.35
C ARG A 72 3.94 -24.99 28.66
N PHE A 73 5.26 -24.84 28.57
CA PHE A 73 5.90 -23.74 27.85
C PHE A 73 5.45 -23.66 26.38
N PHE A 74 5.55 -24.76 25.63
CA PHE A 74 5.19 -24.78 24.20
C PHE A 74 3.69 -24.56 23.99
N ARG A 75 2.85 -25.11 24.88
CA ARG A 75 1.39 -24.90 24.83
C ARG A 75 1.03 -23.43 25.05
N THR A 76 1.60 -22.81 26.09
CA THR A 76 1.42 -21.39 26.40
C THR A 76 1.92 -20.51 25.26
N TYR A 77 3.09 -20.81 24.72
CA TYR A 77 3.68 -20.08 23.59
C TYR A 77 2.79 -20.14 22.35
N VAL A 78 2.31 -21.32 21.95
CA VAL A 78 1.45 -21.48 20.77
C VAL A 78 0.15 -20.70 20.93
N ASP A 79 -0.45 -20.70 22.12
CA ASP A 79 -1.66 -19.94 22.40
C ASP A 79 -1.43 -18.43 22.35
N GLN A 80 -0.37 -17.94 22.99
CA GLN A 80 -0.03 -16.52 22.96
C GLN A 80 0.32 -16.05 21.54
N ARG A 81 1.05 -16.87 20.79
CA ARG A 81 1.36 -16.62 19.37
C ARG A 81 0.14 -16.64 18.50
N ALA A 82 -0.79 -17.57 18.71
CA ALA A 82 -2.03 -17.60 17.95
C ALA A 82 -2.81 -16.29 18.10
N ILE A 83 -2.89 -15.73 19.31
CA ILE A 83 -3.55 -14.43 19.55
C ILE A 83 -2.81 -13.31 18.82
N HIS A 84 -1.48 -13.22 18.99
CA HIS A 84 -0.66 -12.19 18.37
C HIS A 84 -0.75 -12.22 16.83
N ASP A 85 -0.58 -13.41 16.24
CA ASP A 85 -0.55 -13.58 14.81
C ASP A 85 -1.92 -13.38 14.18
N THR A 86 -3.00 -13.79 14.86
CA THR A 86 -4.37 -13.50 14.42
C THR A 86 -4.60 -12.00 14.35
N ASN A 87 -4.25 -11.26 15.41
CA ASN A 87 -4.43 -9.81 15.43
C ASN A 87 -3.63 -9.11 14.32
N MET A 88 -2.35 -9.49 14.14
CA MET A 88 -1.48 -8.95 13.11
C MET A 88 -2.01 -9.23 11.69
N VAL A 89 -2.46 -10.47 11.44
CA VAL A 89 -3.00 -10.87 10.13
C VAL A 89 -4.35 -10.23 9.86
N GLU A 90 -5.24 -10.11 10.85
CA GLU A 90 -6.53 -9.44 10.71
C GLU A 90 -6.33 -7.95 10.38
N GLU A 91 -5.45 -7.24 11.10
CA GLU A 91 -5.16 -5.84 10.82
C GLU A 91 -4.59 -5.64 9.41
N ALA A 92 -3.61 -6.47 9.02
CA ALA A 92 -3.03 -6.42 7.68
C ALA A 92 -4.07 -6.72 6.60
N LYS A 93 -4.93 -7.72 6.82
CA LYS A 93 -5.98 -8.10 5.89
C LYS A 93 -7.03 -7.00 5.75
N ASP A 94 -7.49 -6.40 6.84
CA ASP A 94 -8.47 -5.31 6.81
C ASP A 94 -7.94 -4.11 6.02
N GLY A 95 -6.66 -3.75 6.20
CA GLY A 95 -6.00 -2.70 5.42
C GLY A 95 -5.93 -3.04 3.92
N VAL A 96 -5.54 -4.27 3.59
CA VAL A 96 -5.44 -4.74 2.20
C VAL A 96 -6.82 -4.87 1.53
N ASP A 97 -7.85 -5.30 2.26
CA ASP A 97 -9.25 -5.35 1.80
C ASP A 97 -9.74 -3.96 1.41
N MET A 98 -9.50 -2.96 2.27
CA MET A 98 -9.86 -1.57 2.00
C MET A 98 -9.12 -1.02 0.77
N LEU A 99 -7.81 -1.26 0.65
CA LEU A 99 -7.02 -0.84 -0.51
C LEU A 99 -7.52 -1.46 -1.81
N LEU A 100 -7.93 -2.73 -1.79
CA LEU A 100 -8.41 -3.42 -2.97
C LEU A 100 -9.75 -2.87 -3.46
N VAL A 101 -10.68 -2.55 -2.55
CA VAL A 101 -11.92 -1.85 -2.90
C VAL A 101 -11.64 -0.48 -3.48
N PHE A 102 -10.75 0.28 -2.83
CA PHE A 102 -10.34 1.60 -3.33
C PHE A 102 -9.70 1.52 -4.71
N ALA A 103 -8.79 0.56 -4.94
CA ALA A 103 -8.15 0.34 -6.22
C ALA A 103 -9.14 -0.04 -7.33
N GLY A 104 -10.12 -0.90 -7.05
CA GLY A 104 -11.16 -1.24 -8.01
C GLY A 104 -12.00 -0.03 -8.43
N LEU A 105 -12.49 0.74 -7.45
CA LEU A 105 -13.29 1.94 -7.70
C LEU A 105 -12.49 3.01 -8.43
N PHE A 106 -11.27 3.28 -7.99
CA PHE A 106 -10.39 4.25 -8.62
C PHE A 106 -10.03 3.85 -10.06
N SER A 107 -9.68 2.58 -10.29
CA SER A 107 -9.40 2.07 -11.64
C SER A 107 -10.61 2.24 -12.57
N ALA A 108 -11.84 2.01 -12.08
CA ALA A 108 -13.04 2.23 -12.89
C ALA A 108 -13.19 3.70 -13.31
N VAL A 109 -13.01 4.64 -12.37
CA VAL A 109 -13.06 6.07 -12.65
C VAL A 109 -11.97 6.47 -13.64
N VAL A 110 -10.70 6.09 -13.39
CA VAL A 110 -9.58 6.39 -14.31
C VAL A 110 -9.83 5.79 -15.69
N THR A 111 -10.38 4.57 -15.77
CA THR A 111 -10.70 3.92 -17.04
C THR A 111 -11.71 4.72 -17.86
N THR A 112 -12.72 5.35 -17.24
CA THR A 112 -13.66 6.20 -17.98
C THR A 112 -12.99 7.41 -18.61
N PHE A 113 -12.05 8.04 -17.90
CA PHE A 113 -11.28 9.17 -18.42
C PHE A 113 -10.33 8.73 -19.53
N VAL A 114 -9.60 7.63 -19.32
CA VAL A 114 -8.70 7.04 -20.32
C VAL A 114 -9.45 6.64 -21.58
N ALA A 115 -10.63 6.02 -21.46
CA ALA A 115 -11.45 5.65 -22.61
C ALA A 115 -11.86 6.87 -23.45
N GLN A 116 -12.15 8.00 -22.79
CA GLN A 116 -12.47 9.25 -23.47
C GLN A 116 -11.23 9.89 -24.11
N THR A 117 -10.11 10.01 -23.39
CA THR A 117 -8.95 10.75 -23.90
C THR A 117 -8.01 9.96 -24.77
N SER A 118 -8.06 8.62 -24.73
CA SER A 118 -7.22 7.77 -25.58
C SER A 118 -7.48 8.00 -27.06
N GLN A 119 -8.71 8.39 -27.43
CA GLN A 119 -9.07 8.74 -28.81
C GLN A 119 -8.31 9.97 -29.31
N SER A 120 -7.93 10.90 -28.41
CA SER A 120 -7.11 12.08 -28.78
C SER A 120 -5.66 11.75 -29.15
N LEU A 121 -5.23 10.49 -28.98
CA LEU A 121 -3.94 10.00 -29.46
C LEU A 121 -4.01 9.46 -30.89
N GLN A 122 -5.16 9.56 -31.54
CA GLN A 122 -5.39 9.13 -32.92
C GLN A 122 -5.98 10.28 -33.73
N ALA A 123 -5.86 10.19 -35.06
CA ALA A 123 -6.43 11.18 -35.96
C ALA A 123 -7.96 11.18 -35.88
N ASP A 124 -8.56 12.35 -35.71
CA ASP A 124 -10.01 12.53 -35.74
C ASP A 124 -10.51 12.65 -37.19
N TYR A 125 -10.96 11.53 -37.75
CA TYR A 125 -11.55 11.49 -39.08
C TYR A 125 -12.91 12.20 -39.16
N THR A 126 -13.62 12.37 -38.04
CA THR A 126 -14.88 13.11 -37.98
C THR A 126 -14.61 14.62 -38.09
N GLU A 127 -13.61 15.14 -37.39
CA GLU A 127 -13.17 16.53 -37.55
C GLU A 127 -12.59 16.79 -38.95
N MET A 128 -11.77 15.87 -39.47
CA MET A 128 -11.23 15.97 -40.83
C MET A 128 -12.36 16.02 -41.87
N SER A 129 -13.33 15.11 -41.78
CA SER A 129 -14.46 15.08 -42.73
C SER A 129 -15.34 16.32 -42.62
N ALA A 130 -15.56 16.85 -41.42
CA ALA A 130 -16.30 18.10 -41.23
C ALA A 130 -15.61 19.31 -41.88
N ASN A 131 -14.28 19.42 -41.73
CA ASN A 131 -13.50 20.49 -42.35
C ASN A 131 -13.49 20.40 -43.89
N LEU A 132 -13.31 19.19 -44.45
CA LEU A 132 -13.37 18.97 -45.90
C LEU A 132 -14.78 19.23 -46.46
N LEU A 133 -15.83 18.87 -45.72
CA LEU A 133 -17.22 19.17 -46.12
C LEU A 133 -17.52 20.67 -46.07
N PHE A 134 -16.98 21.38 -45.07
CA PHE A 134 -17.09 22.83 -44.98
C PHE A 134 -16.36 23.53 -46.14
N GLU A 135 -15.17 23.07 -46.52
CA GLU A 135 -14.46 23.52 -47.72
C GLU A 135 -15.31 23.31 -48.98
N MET A 136 -15.88 22.11 -49.16
CA MET A 136 -16.76 21.80 -50.30
C MET A 136 -17.96 22.74 -50.37
N ILE A 137 -18.62 23.03 -49.25
CA ILE A 137 -19.76 23.97 -49.19
C ILE A 137 -19.32 25.40 -49.57
N ASN A 138 -18.14 25.84 -49.12
CA ASN A 138 -17.62 27.16 -49.48
C ASN A 138 -17.27 27.27 -50.96
N ILE A 139 -16.71 26.21 -51.56
CA ILE A 139 -16.46 26.14 -53.01
C ILE A 139 -17.78 26.25 -53.78
N GLN A 140 -18.81 25.50 -53.39
CA GLN A 140 -20.13 25.57 -54.02
C GLN A 140 -20.74 26.98 -53.93
N ARG A 141 -20.59 27.66 -52.78
CA ARG A 141 -21.06 29.03 -52.59
C ARG A 141 -20.29 30.03 -53.46
N ALA A 142 -18.98 29.90 -53.56
CA ALA A 142 -18.14 30.77 -54.40
C ALA A 142 -18.51 30.65 -55.89
N ILE A 143 -18.73 29.42 -56.37
CA ILE A 143 -19.18 29.17 -57.75
C ILE A 143 -20.56 29.79 -57.98
N ALA A 144 -21.50 29.62 -57.04
CA ALA A 144 -22.85 30.18 -57.15
C ALA A 144 -22.89 31.72 -57.13
N SER A 145 -21.93 32.37 -56.45
CA SER A 145 -21.80 33.84 -56.43
C SER A 145 -20.95 34.40 -57.56
N GLY A 146 -20.40 33.56 -58.45
CA GLY A 146 -19.50 33.97 -59.53
C GLY A 146 -18.09 34.38 -59.06
N ALA A 147 -17.72 34.04 -57.82
CA ALA A 147 -16.37 34.25 -57.29
C ALA A 147 -15.43 33.11 -57.73
N SER A 148 -14.12 33.38 -57.82
CA SER A 148 -13.13 32.34 -58.14
C SER A 148 -12.92 31.38 -56.97
N VAL A 149 -12.70 30.10 -57.28
CA VAL A 149 -12.47 29.04 -56.29
C VAL A 149 -11.21 29.32 -55.44
N ASP A 150 -10.22 30.00 -56.02
CA ASP A 150 -8.99 30.39 -55.33
C ASP A 150 -9.21 31.35 -54.15
N THR A 151 -10.40 31.95 -54.03
CA THR A 151 -10.77 32.78 -52.87
C THR A 151 -11.19 31.96 -51.64
N VAL A 152 -11.42 30.66 -51.80
CA VAL A 152 -11.81 29.77 -50.70
C VAL A 152 -10.55 29.25 -50.00
N PRO A 153 -10.42 29.45 -48.67
CA PRO A 153 -9.29 28.90 -47.93
C PRO A 153 -9.34 27.36 -47.97
N PRO A 154 -8.23 26.68 -48.31
CA PRO A 154 -8.16 25.23 -48.26
C PRO A 154 -8.29 24.74 -46.81
N SER A 155 -8.85 23.54 -46.63
CA SER A 155 -8.98 22.92 -45.30
C SER A 155 -7.60 22.79 -44.63
N PRO A 156 -7.48 23.12 -43.34
CA PRO A 156 -6.25 22.92 -42.58
C PRO A 156 -5.90 21.43 -42.41
N LEU A 157 -6.87 20.53 -42.63
CA LEU A 157 -6.71 19.08 -42.53
C LEU A 157 -6.86 18.42 -43.91
N ASN A 158 -5.92 17.56 -44.29
CA ASN A 158 -5.97 16.76 -45.52
C ASN A 158 -5.49 15.31 -45.28
N PRO A 159 -5.91 14.31 -46.07
CA PRO A 159 -5.61 12.89 -45.80
C PRO A 159 -4.13 12.51 -45.92
N ASN A 160 -3.29 13.42 -46.42
CA ASN A 160 -1.85 13.21 -46.59
C ASN A 160 -1.02 13.82 -45.44
N ILE A 161 -1.64 14.51 -44.47
CA ILE A 161 -0.93 15.01 -43.30
C ILE A 161 -0.59 13.86 -42.35
N THR A 162 0.62 13.89 -41.79
CA THR A 162 1.00 13.00 -40.70
C THR A 162 0.35 13.48 -39.41
N PHE A 163 -0.36 12.58 -38.73
CA PHE A 163 -0.95 12.90 -37.44
C PHE A 163 0.12 13.03 -36.35
N ILE A 164 0.07 14.14 -35.60
CA ILE A 164 0.92 14.38 -34.43
C ILE A 164 0.00 14.74 -33.27
N ALA A 165 -0.04 13.89 -32.24
CA ALA A 165 -0.83 14.16 -31.05
C ALA A 165 -0.33 15.41 -30.32
N SER A 166 -1.26 16.20 -29.78
CA SER A 166 -0.90 17.37 -28.99
C SER A 166 -0.07 16.97 -27.76
N THR A 167 0.89 17.81 -27.37
CA THR A 167 1.72 17.55 -26.18
C THR A 167 0.86 17.35 -24.93
N ASN A 168 -0.21 18.13 -24.77
CA ASN A 168 -1.16 17.99 -23.66
C ASN A 168 -1.86 16.62 -23.68
N SER A 169 -2.32 16.16 -24.85
CA SER A 169 -2.96 14.83 -25.00
C SER A 169 -2.00 13.71 -24.59
N VAL A 170 -0.72 13.80 -24.97
CA VAL A 170 0.29 12.80 -24.60
C VAL A 170 0.53 12.79 -23.09
N TRP A 171 0.69 13.96 -22.45
CA TRP A 171 0.89 14.06 -21.00
C TRP A 171 -0.31 13.55 -20.20
N VAL A 172 -1.53 13.99 -20.55
CA VAL A 172 -2.76 13.58 -19.85
C VAL A 172 -2.94 12.07 -19.93
N ASN A 173 -2.88 11.50 -21.14
CA ASN A 173 -3.02 10.06 -21.30
C ASN A 173 -1.88 9.30 -20.63
N GLY A 174 -0.63 9.76 -20.75
CA GLY A 174 0.52 9.13 -20.09
C GLY A 174 0.37 9.09 -18.57
N LEU A 175 -0.05 10.19 -17.95
CA LEU A 175 -0.30 10.26 -16.50
C LEU A 175 -1.44 9.33 -16.06
N TRP A 176 -2.54 9.31 -16.82
CA TRP A 176 -3.69 8.47 -16.47
C TRP A 176 -3.47 6.99 -16.72
N PHE A 177 -2.81 6.58 -17.81
CA PHE A 177 -2.39 5.19 -18.00
C PHE A 177 -1.42 4.74 -16.91
N THR A 178 -0.45 5.60 -16.53
CA THR A 178 0.47 5.29 -15.43
C THR A 178 -0.27 5.13 -14.10
N SER A 179 -1.19 6.04 -13.80
CA SER A 179 -2.07 5.96 -12.62
C SER A 179 -2.88 4.67 -12.60
N LEU A 180 -3.51 4.31 -13.72
CA LEU A 180 -4.28 3.06 -13.87
C LEU A 180 -3.39 1.84 -13.61
N ALA A 181 -2.21 1.80 -14.23
CA ALA A 181 -1.26 0.70 -14.08
C ALA A 181 -0.79 0.54 -12.62
N LEU A 182 -0.48 1.64 -11.93
CA LEU A 182 -0.10 1.61 -10.51
C LEU A 182 -1.25 1.12 -9.62
N SER A 183 -2.49 1.55 -9.89
CA SER A 183 -3.69 1.08 -9.18
C SER A 183 -3.89 -0.43 -9.34
N LEU A 184 -3.85 -0.93 -10.58
CA LEU A 184 -3.99 -2.36 -10.88
C LEU A 184 -2.84 -3.19 -10.29
N THR A 185 -1.61 -2.67 -10.35
CA THR A 185 -0.44 -3.30 -9.70
C THR A 185 -0.66 -3.42 -8.20
N THR A 186 -1.16 -2.37 -7.56
CA THR A 186 -1.46 -2.39 -6.13
C THR A 186 -2.55 -3.39 -5.79
N ALA A 187 -3.59 -3.51 -6.62
CA ALA A 187 -4.63 -4.53 -6.47
C ALA A 187 -4.05 -5.95 -6.60
N LEU A 188 -3.18 -6.20 -7.59
CA LEU A 188 -2.52 -7.49 -7.79
C LEU A 188 -1.67 -7.88 -6.57
N ILE A 189 -0.82 -6.97 -6.09
CA ILE A 189 0.03 -7.24 -4.92
C ILE A 189 -0.83 -7.43 -3.66
N SER A 190 -1.92 -6.68 -3.51
CA SER A 190 -2.89 -6.86 -2.43
C SER A 190 -3.46 -8.27 -2.39
N VAL A 191 -3.81 -8.85 -3.55
CA VAL A 191 -4.26 -10.25 -3.64
C VAL A 191 -3.15 -11.23 -3.26
N LEU A 192 -1.92 -11.02 -3.72
CA LEU A 192 -0.77 -11.87 -3.36
C LEU A 192 -0.49 -11.85 -1.86
N VAL A 193 -0.50 -10.66 -1.25
CA VAL A 193 -0.34 -10.50 0.20
C VAL A 193 -1.40 -11.29 0.96
N LYS A 194 -2.67 -11.23 0.54
CA LYS A 194 -3.72 -12.06 1.16
C LYS A 194 -3.42 -13.55 1.10
N GLN A 195 -2.93 -14.03 -0.05
CA GLN A 195 -2.57 -15.44 -0.20
C GLN A 195 -1.41 -15.82 0.72
N TRP A 196 -0.40 -14.96 0.85
CA TRP A 196 0.73 -15.19 1.76
C TRP A 196 0.29 -15.22 3.23
N LEU A 197 -0.56 -14.28 3.65
CA LEU A 197 -1.09 -14.21 5.01
C LEU A 197 -2.01 -15.39 5.32
N HIS A 198 -2.80 -15.83 4.35
CA HIS A 198 -3.64 -17.02 4.49
C HIS A 198 -2.77 -18.27 4.70
N HIS A 199 -1.78 -18.48 3.83
CA HIS A 199 -0.87 -19.62 3.95
C HIS A 199 -0.04 -19.59 5.23
N TYR A 200 0.32 -18.40 5.72
CA TYR A 200 0.98 -18.22 7.01
C TYR A 200 0.15 -18.80 8.16
N MET A 201 -1.18 -18.60 8.13
CA MET A 201 -2.13 -19.06 9.15
C MET A 201 -2.49 -20.55 9.07
N ASP A 202 -2.22 -21.20 7.95
CA ASP A 202 -2.49 -22.63 7.79
C ASP A 202 -1.44 -23.46 8.54
N LEU A 203 -1.67 -23.67 9.84
CA LEU A 203 -0.80 -24.46 10.70
C LEU A 203 -1.11 -25.96 10.61
N PRO A 204 -0.13 -26.82 10.31
CA PRO A 204 -0.30 -28.27 10.35
C PRO A 204 -0.60 -28.78 11.76
N SER A 205 -1.32 -29.90 11.85
CA SER A 205 -1.51 -30.65 13.09
C SER A 205 -0.18 -31.28 13.56
N GLY A 206 0.13 -31.17 14.85
CA GLY A 206 1.33 -31.75 15.45
C GLY A 206 1.42 -31.50 16.95
N THR A 207 2.53 -31.93 17.55
CA THR A 207 2.82 -31.65 18.98
C THR A 207 2.94 -30.15 19.23
N ALA A 208 2.78 -29.70 20.49
CA ALA A 208 2.89 -28.26 20.80
C ALA A 208 4.28 -27.71 20.43
N ARG A 209 5.34 -28.51 20.65
CA ARG A 209 6.71 -28.17 20.29
C ARG A 209 6.88 -27.98 18.79
N GLU A 210 6.45 -28.94 17.96
CA GLU A 210 6.57 -28.83 16.50
C GLU A 210 5.83 -27.61 15.95
N ARG A 211 4.61 -27.35 16.45
CA ARG A 211 3.81 -26.18 16.06
C ARG A 211 4.51 -24.87 16.43
N SER A 212 5.08 -24.78 17.63
CA SER A 212 5.81 -23.59 18.08
C SER A 212 7.04 -23.27 17.22
N LEU A 213 7.81 -24.30 16.86
CA LEU A 213 9.01 -24.17 16.04
C LEU A 213 8.65 -23.77 14.61
N LEU A 214 7.61 -24.37 14.04
CA LEU A 214 7.15 -24.05 12.70
C LEU A 214 6.58 -22.64 12.60
N GLN A 215 5.79 -22.19 13.59
CA GLN A 215 5.31 -20.81 13.66
C GLN A 215 6.47 -19.82 13.70
N GLN A 216 7.44 -20.05 14.59
CA GLN A 216 8.61 -19.18 14.71
C GLN A 216 9.43 -19.15 13.41
N PHE A 217 9.59 -20.30 12.74
CA PHE A 217 10.25 -20.37 11.43
C PHE A 217 9.53 -19.55 10.36
N ARG A 218 8.20 -19.69 10.26
CA ARG A 218 7.40 -18.92 9.29
C ARG A 218 7.42 -17.41 9.60
N PHE A 219 7.34 -17.04 10.87
CA PHE A 219 7.42 -15.64 11.30
C PHE A 219 8.78 -15.03 10.97
N ALA A 220 9.86 -15.77 11.25
CA ALA A 220 11.21 -15.37 10.83
C ALA A 220 11.31 -15.23 9.30
N GLY A 221 10.63 -16.10 8.54
CA GLY A 221 10.44 -15.97 7.10
C GLY A 221 9.78 -14.64 6.72
N LEU A 222 8.61 -14.32 7.28
CA LEU A 222 7.90 -13.06 7.02
C LEU A 222 8.78 -11.82 7.29
N GLN A 223 9.57 -11.85 8.36
CA GLN A 223 10.50 -10.77 8.69
C GLN A 223 11.68 -10.71 7.71
N LYS A 224 12.29 -11.85 7.39
CA LYS A 224 13.43 -11.93 6.46
C LYS A 224 13.06 -11.43 5.06
N TRP A 225 11.87 -11.80 4.58
CA TRP A 225 11.35 -11.38 3.27
C TRP A 225 10.61 -10.03 3.31
N ARG A 226 10.59 -9.35 4.47
CA ARG A 226 10.05 -7.99 4.63
C ARG A 226 8.60 -7.84 4.16
N VAL A 227 7.76 -8.85 4.35
CA VAL A 227 6.35 -8.82 3.91
C VAL A 227 5.59 -7.62 4.50
N HIS A 228 5.88 -7.25 5.76
CA HIS A 228 5.31 -6.07 6.41
C HIS A 228 5.65 -4.74 5.68
N ILE A 229 6.85 -4.65 5.08
CA ILE A 229 7.23 -3.47 4.28
C ILE A 229 6.42 -3.44 2.99
N ILE A 230 6.22 -4.59 2.35
CA ILE A 230 5.39 -4.68 1.13
C ILE A 230 3.97 -4.20 1.45
N ILE A 231 3.38 -4.66 2.56
CA ILE A 231 2.05 -4.24 3.02
C ILE A 231 2.00 -2.72 3.26
N GLY A 232 3.03 -2.17 3.91
CA GLY A 232 3.16 -0.74 4.16
C GLY A 232 3.37 0.12 2.89
N LEU A 233 3.86 -0.46 1.80
CA LEU A 233 4.09 0.24 0.53
C LEU A 233 2.83 0.31 -0.34
N LEU A 234 1.86 -0.61 -0.15
CA LEU A 234 0.62 -0.63 -0.95
C LEU A 234 -0.14 0.71 -0.89
N PRO A 235 -0.41 1.31 0.29
CA PRO A 235 -1.04 2.63 0.34
C PRO A 235 -0.25 3.70 -0.43
N VAL A 236 1.08 3.66 -0.41
CA VAL A 236 1.92 4.65 -1.12
C VAL A 236 1.71 4.58 -2.62
N LEU A 237 1.72 3.36 -3.17
CA LEU A 237 1.48 3.16 -4.59
C LEU A 237 0.09 3.68 -4.99
N MET A 238 -0.93 3.41 -4.18
CA MET A 238 -2.28 3.95 -4.39
C MET A 238 -2.34 5.48 -4.33
N HIS A 239 -1.73 6.10 -3.32
CA HIS A 239 -1.73 7.55 -3.18
C HIS A 239 -0.90 8.24 -4.28
N THR A 240 0.15 7.59 -4.76
CA THR A 240 0.94 8.04 -5.92
C THR A 240 0.11 7.97 -7.20
N ALA A 241 -0.62 6.88 -7.42
CA ALA A 241 -1.55 6.76 -8.55
C ALA A 241 -2.61 7.89 -8.52
N LEU A 242 -3.22 8.11 -7.35
CA LEU A 242 -4.17 9.20 -7.14
C LEU A 242 -3.56 10.57 -7.46
N ALA A 243 -2.29 10.80 -7.09
CA ALA A 243 -1.63 12.08 -7.33
C ALA A 243 -1.42 12.32 -8.82
N LEU A 244 -0.92 11.30 -9.55
CA LEU A 244 -0.76 11.35 -10.99
C LEU A 244 -2.10 11.60 -11.70
N PHE A 245 -3.18 10.97 -11.22
CA PHE A 245 -4.51 11.22 -11.76
C PHE A 245 -4.97 12.67 -11.61
N PHE A 246 -4.82 13.26 -10.42
CA PHE A 246 -5.20 14.65 -10.20
C PHE A 246 -4.34 15.63 -10.98
N VAL A 247 -3.03 15.38 -11.11
CA VAL A 247 -2.16 16.19 -11.98
C VAL A 247 -2.65 16.14 -13.43
N GLY A 248 -2.95 14.94 -13.94
CA GLY A 248 -3.53 14.77 -15.27
C GLY A 248 -4.88 15.47 -15.41
N LEU A 249 -5.72 15.47 -14.36
CA LEU A 249 -7.02 16.13 -14.34
C LEU A 249 -6.90 17.65 -14.44
N VAL A 250 -5.95 18.26 -13.73
CA VAL A 250 -5.70 19.72 -13.82
C VAL A 250 -5.20 20.10 -15.21
N ILE A 251 -4.26 19.33 -15.79
CA ILE A 251 -3.75 19.57 -17.15
C ILE A 251 -4.86 19.42 -18.18
N PHE A 252 -5.71 18.39 -18.04
CA PHE A 252 -6.86 18.18 -18.91
C PHE A 252 -7.87 19.32 -18.85
N LEU A 253 -8.15 19.87 -17.66
CA LEU A 253 -9.15 20.92 -17.47
C LEU A 253 -8.69 22.30 -17.96
N GLY A 254 -7.38 22.55 -18.06
CA GLY A 254 -6.83 23.86 -18.46
C GLY A 254 -7.41 24.35 -19.79
N PRO A 255 -7.23 23.62 -20.91
CA PRO A 255 -7.75 24.03 -22.21
C PRO A 255 -9.29 24.12 -22.27
N LEU A 256 -10.01 23.41 -21.40
CA LEU A 256 -11.48 23.45 -21.38
C LEU A 256 -11.97 24.74 -20.71
N ARG A 257 -11.57 24.97 -19.45
CA ARG A 257 -11.98 26.12 -18.64
C ARG A 257 -10.96 26.33 -17.50
N ASP A 258 -10.16 27.38 -17.62
CA ASP A 258 -9.17 27.77 -16.60
C ASP A 258 -9.75 27.89 -15.18
N SER A 259 -10.97 28.42 -15.04
CA SER A 259 -11.63 28.57 -13.74
C SER A 259 -11.85 27.23 -13.03
N ILE A 260 -12.21 26.18 -13.77
CA ILE A 260 -12.46 24.85 -13.21
C ILE A 260 -11.11 24.17 -12.88
N ALA A 261 -10.11 24.32 -13.76
CA ALA A 261 -8.77 23.81 -13.54
C ALA A 261 -8.15 24.36 -12.25
N TRP A 262 -8.24 25.68 -12.02
CA TRP A 262 -7.76 26.31 -10.79
C TRP A 262 -8.51 25.82 -9.55
N ALA A 263 -9.84 25.73 -9.61
CA ALA A 263 -10.63 25.24 -8.47
C ALA A 263 -10.22 23.80 -8.07
N VAL A 264 -10.14 22.89 -9.05
CA VAL A 264 -9.72 21.50 -8.83
C VAL A 264 -8.26 21.43 -8.35
N GLY A 265 -7.38 22.25 -8.93
CA GLY A 265 -5.97 22.33 -8.56
C GLY A 265 -5.76 22.76 -7.11
N VAL A 266 -6.45 23.82 -6.66
CA VAL A 266 -6.36 24.31 -5.27
C VAL A 266 -6.87 23.25 -4.29
N ILE A 267 -8.01 22.62 -4.56
CA ILE A 267 -8.55 21.55 -3.72
C ILE A 267 -7.55 20.39 -3.61
N THR A 268 -6.96 19.99 -4.74
CA THR A 268 -5.96 18.92 -4.79
C THR A 268 -4.73 19.28 -3.96
N VAL A 269 -4.16 20.48 -4.16
CA VAL A 269 -2.96 20.93 -3.44
C VAL A 269 -3.22 20.98 -1.94
N VAL A 270 -4.34 21.56 -1.50
CA VAL A 270 -4.70 21.62 -0.07
C VAL A 270 -4.82 20.23 0.53
N ALA A 271 -5.51 19.31 -0.16
CA ALA A 271 -5.67 17.92 0.30
C ALA A 271 -4.32 17.19 0.40
N TYR A 272 -3.45 17.30 -0.60
CA TYR A 272 -2.14 16.66 -0.60
C TYR A 272 -1.17 17.28 0.41
N VAL A 273 -1.21 18.59 0.61
CA VAL A 273 -0.42 19.27 1.65
C VAL A 273 -0.85 18.78 3.04
N ALA A 274 -2.17 18.70 3.31
CA ALA A 274 -2.67 18.16 4.56
C ALA A 274 -2.26 16.68 4.77
N TYR A 275 -2.34 15.87 3.71
CA TYR A 275 -1.93 14.46 3.72
C TYR A 275 -0.43 14.28 3.99
N LEU A 276 0.43 15.05 3.31
CA LEU A 276 1.88 15.02 3.51
C LEU A 276 2.25 15.52 4.91
N THR A 277 1.58 16.57 5.39
CA THR A 277 1.78 17.07 6.75
C THR A 277 1.46 15.99 7.76
N ALA A 278 0.34 15.27 7.63
CA ALA A 278 -0.02 14.17 8.53
C ALA A 278 1.02 13.02 8.52
N HIS A 279 1.70 12.78 7.39
CA HIS A 279 2.76 11.78 7.29
C HIS A 279 4.11 12.23 7.85
N VAL A 280 4.41 13.53 7.75
CA VAL A 280 5.69 14.09 8.19
C VAL A 280 5.65 14.49 9.68
N LEU A 281 4.49 14.87 10.22
CA LEU A 281 4.32 15.33 11.59
C LEU A 281 4.86 14.35 12.67
N PRO A 282 4.68 13.01 12.53
CA PRO A 282 5.27 12.05 13.47
C PRO A 282 6.80 12.02 13.49
N LEU A 283 7.48 12.52 12.46
CA LEU A 283 8.94 12.61 12.43
C LEU A 283 9.47 13.73 13.33
N PHE A 284 8.70 14.81 13.50
CA PHE A 284 9.08 15.95 14.35
C PHE A 284 8.56 15.81 15.79
N PHE A 285 7.40 15.18 15.96
CA PHE A 285 6.76 15.01 17.27
C PHE A 285 6.51 13.51 17.56
N PRO A 286 7.39 12.84 18.33
CA PRO A 286 7.23 11.42 18.67
C PRO A 286 5.96 11.08 19.46
N GLN A 287 5.33 12.09 20.07
CA GLN A 287 4.07 11.98 20.83
C GLN A 287 2.82 12.04 19.93
N CYS A 288 2.97 12.21 18.62
CA CYS A 288 1.85 12.42 17.71
C CYS A 288 1.15 11.08 17.36
N PRO A 289 -0.19 10.99 17.43
CA PRO A 289 -0.93 9.75 17.22
C PRO A 289 -0.97 9.28 15.75
N TYR A 290 -0.48 10.07 14.79
CA TYR A 290 -0.50 9.76 13.36
C TYR A 290 0.58 8.75 12.92
N ARG A 291 0.95 7.81 13.79
CA ARG A 291 2.01 6.85 13.49
C ARG A 291 1.53 5.86 12.41
N THR A 292 2.02 6.03 11.19
CA THR A 292 1.77 5.10 10.08
C THR A 292 2.97 4.17 9.88
N SER A 293 2.76 3.00 9.27
CA SER A 293 3.83 2.08 8.86
C SER A 293 4.87 2.75 7.93
N LEU A 294 4.48 3.84 7.27
CA LEU A 294 5.37 4.67 6.47
C LEU A 294 6.30 5.54 7.31
N CYS A 295 5.92 5.95 8.51
CA CYS A 295 6.81 6.68 9.40
C CYS A 295 8.02 5.81 9.80
N ASP A 296 7.82 4.52 10.03
CA ASP A 296 8.91 3.58 10.33
C ASP A 296 9.81 3.37 9.10
N LEU A 297 9.24 3.27 7.89
CA LEU A 297 10.01 3.17 6.64
C LEU A 297 10.80 4.47 6.37
N LEU A 298 10.18 5.63 6.53
CA LEU A 298 10.81 6.94 6.38
C LEU A 298 11.92 7.13 7.42
N HIS A 299 11.72 6.68 8.66
CA HIS A 299 12.77 6.71 9.69
C HIS A 299 13.95 5.81 9.32
N VAL A 300 13.71 4.63 8.75
CA VAL A 300 14.77 3.73 8.24
C VAL A 300 15.49 4.34 7.02
N LEU A 301 14.76 4.95 6.09
CA LEU A 301 15.35 5.62 4.92
C LEU A 301 16.13 6.87 5.31
N TYR A 302 15.60 7.67 6.23
CA TYR A 302 16.25 8.85 6.79
C TYR A 302 17.52 8.49 7.57
N SER A 303 17.46 7.48 8.45
CA SER A 303 18.65 7.01 9.18
C SER A 303 19.71 6.43 8.25
N ARG A 304 19.33 5.72 7.19
CA ARG A 304 20.26 5.29 6.13
C ARG A 304 20.83 6.47 5.34
N GLY A 305 20.00 7.41 4.90
CA GLY A 305 20.43 8.61 4.18
C GLY A 305 21.40 9.45 4.99
N MET A 306 21.12 9.65 6.28
CA MET A 306 22.03 10.28 7.24
C MET A 306 23.33 9.50 7.41
N GLN A 307 23.30 8.16 7.44
CA GLN A 307 24.54 7.37 7.45
C GLN A 307 25.37 7.54 6.17
N TYR A 308 24.73 7.71 5.00
CA TYR A 308 25.45 7.95 3.73
C TYR A 308 26.03 9.37 3.63
N THR A 309 25.38 10.39 4.18
CA THR A 309 25.87 11.78 4.14
C THR A 309 26.85 12.08 5.29
N VAL A 310 26.61 11.55 6.49
CA VAL A 310 27.44 11.84 7.68
C VAL A 310 28.69 10.98 7.75
N ASN A 311 28.70 9.72 7.28
CA ASN A 311 29.92 8.90 7.27
C ASN A 311 31.08 9.46 6.42
N PRO A 312 30.89 10.00 5.19
CA PRO A 312 31.98 10.60 4.43
C PRO A 312 32.47 11.91 5.06
N LEU A 313 31.57 12.74 5.59
CA LEU A 313 31.91 13.95 6.33
C LEU A 313 32.71 13.65 7.60
N ARG A 314 32.30 12.67 8.40
CA ARG A 314 33.03 12.21 9.60
C ARG A 314 34.40 11.65 9.26
N ARG A 315 34.53 10.90 8.16
CA ARG A 315 35.84 10.40 7.66
C ARG A 315 36.73 11.53 7.16
N HIS A 316 36.18 12.57 6.52
CA HIS A 316 36.95 13.74 6.09
C HIS A 316 37.43 14.59 7.28
N PHE A 317 36.60 14.82 8.29
CA PHE A 317 37.01 15.53 9.50
C PHE A 317 38.08 14.77 10.30
N CYS A 318 37.95 13.46 10.52
CA CYS A 318 39.00 12.66 11.16
C CYS A 318 40.31 12.60 10.35
N ARG A 319 40.25 12.66 9.01
CA ARG A 319 41.44 12.69 8.15
C ARG A 319 42.13 14.06 8.17
N SER A 320 41.37 15.13 8.36
CA SER A 320 41.90 16.50 8.48
C SER A 320 42.66 16.69 9.79
N GLU A 321 42.17 16.17 10.92
CA GLU A 321 42.88 16.28 12.20
C GLU A 321 44.20 15.51 12.21
N MET A 322 44.23 14.32 11.58
CA MET A 322 45.45 13.50 11.49
C MET A 322 46.55 14.11 10.60
N ASN A 323 46.22 15.07 9.74
CA ASN A 323 47.16 15.76 8.85
C ASN A 323 47.76 17.03 9.47
N ILE A 324 47.18 17.54 10.55
CA ILE A 324 47.68 18.75 11.24
C ILE A 324 48.85 18.38 12.18
N ASP A 325 48.88 17.16 12.72
CA ASP A 325 49.94 16.67 13.61
C ASP A 325 51.23 16.19 12.91
N ILE A 326 51.31 16.22 11.57
CA ILE A 326 52.48 15.73 10.79
C ILE A 326 53.17 16.86 10.01
N THR A 327 53.14 18.10 10.50
CA THR A 327 54.04 19.15 9.98
C THR A 327 55.23 19.34 10.93
N PRO A 328 56.43 18.82 10.59
CA PRO A 328 57.62 19.08 11.39
C PRO A 328 58.08 20.51 11.13
N THR A 329 58.13 21.32 12.18
CA THR A 329 58.80 22.62 12.19
C THR A 329 60.29 22.43 11.90
N GLY A 330 60.65 22.52 10.62
CA GLY A 330 62.02 22.47 10.13
C GLY A 330 62.50 23.84 9.67
N SER A 331 63.24 24.53 10.55
CA SER A 331 64.05 25.70 10.23
C SER A 331 65.01 25.40 9.07
N LYS A 332 65.13 26.31 8.09
CA LYS A 332 66.40 26.51 7.37
C LYS A 332 66.67 27.97 6.99
N VAL A 333 67.79 28.43 7.56
CA VAL A 333 68.69 29.52 7.19
C VAL A 333 69.03 29.51 5.69
N VAL A 334 69.07 30.69 5.06
CA VAL A 334 69.90 30.95 3.87
C VAL A 334 70.56 32.32 4.04
N ILE A 335 71.89 32.29 4.14
CA ILE A 335 72.82 33.42 3.96
C ILE A 335 73.30 33.35 2.51
N GLY A 336 73.38 34.51 1.85
CA GLY A 336 73.98 34.67 0.52
C GLY A 336 73.38 35.82 -0.24
#